data_AF-A0A9E6BNS9-F1
#
_entry.id   AF-A0A9E6BNS9-F1
#
_cell.length_a   1.000
_cell.length_b   1.000
_cell.length_c   1.000
_cell.angle_alpha   90.00
_cell.angle_beta   90.00
_cell.angle_gamma   90.00
#
_symmetry.space_group_name_H-M   'P 1'
#
loop_
_entity.id
_entity.type
_entity.pdbx_description
1 polymer ?
#
loop_
_entity_poly.entity_id
_entity_poly.type
_entity_poly.pdbx_seq_one_letter_code
_entity_poly.pdbx_strand_id
1 'polypeptide(L)'
;MSVNHSTPVCLHYGSGRRLSCEIAPGRLIAWHEAPAPLSDPVEAVRRSLQSPLDFPPLTDVFYPGDRIVLALDRSTPEAATVVAEVWRVCEERSIRPEDVCVLQPAALRRGPLPDPRSKLPDDV
;
A
#
# COMPACT_ATOMS: atom_id res chain seq x y z
N MET A 1 11.87 -3.58 -47.13
CA MET A 1 11.11 -2.59 -46.34
C MET A 1 11.33 -2.93 -44.87
N SER A 2 12.27 -2.26 -44.20
CA SER A 2 12.52 -2.48 -42.77
C SER A 2 11.62 -1.55 -41.98
N VAL A 3 10.73 -2.13 -41.17
CA VAL A 3 9.89 -1.37 -40.26
C VAL A 3 10.79 -0.97 -39.08
N ASN A 4 11.14 0.31 -38.99
CA ASN A 4 11.86 0.85 -37.84
C ASN A 4 10.91 0.86 -36.65
N HIS A 5 10.91 -0.21 -35.85
CA HIS A 5 10.13 -0.27 -34.62
C HIS A 5 10.81 0.57 -33.53
N SER A 6 10.29 1.77 -33.29
CA SER A 6 10.57 2.49 -32.04
C SER A 6 9.88 1.78 -30.88
N THR A 7 10.49 1.85 -29.70
CA THR A 7 9.90 1.30 -28.48
C THR A 7 9.20 2.43 -27.70
N PRO A 8 7.87 2.39 -27.54
CA PRO A 8 7.17 3.34 -26.70
C PRO A 8 7.51 3.08 -25.23
N VAL A 9 7.79 4.15 -24.49
CA VAL A 9 8.10 4.10 -23.06
C VAL A 9 7.20 5.08 -22.32
N CYS A 10 6.59 4.60 -21.24
CA CYS A 10 5.75 5.41 -20.36
C CYS A 10 6.22 5.28 -18.91
N LEU A 11 6.67 6.38 -18.31
CA LEU A 11 7.23 6.40 -16.96
C LEU A 11 6.42 7.32 -16.06
N HIS A 12 6.25 6.95 -14.79
CA HIS A 12 5.72 7.87 -13.79
C HIS A 12 6.68 9.05 -13.58
N TYR A 13 6.15 10.28 -13.60
CA TYR A 13 6.94 11.50 -13.44
C TYR A 13 6.26 12.52 -12.52
N GLY A 14 6.79 12.67 -11.31
CA GLY A 14 6.20 13.52 -10.27
C GLY A 14 4.88 12.97 -9.71
N SER A 15 4.02 13.85 -9.20
CA SER A 15 2.76 13.47 -8.54
C SER A 15 1.64 13.22 -9.56
N GLY A 16 1.48 11.95 -9.97
CA GLY A 16 0.33 11.50 -10.76
C GLY A 16 0.41 11.78 -12.26
N ARG A 17 1.57 12.16 -12.78
CA ARG A 17 1.78 12.35 -14.23
C ARG A 17 2.62 11.24 -14.82
N ARG A 18 2.58 11.13 -16.15
CA ARG A 18 3.40 10.20 -16.91
C ARG A 18 4.20 10.95 -17.98
N LEU A 19 5.46 10.57 -18.14
CA LEU A 19 6.29 10.92 -19.28
C LEU A 19 6.12 9.81 -20.32
N SER A 20 5.76 10.18 -21.55
CA SER A 20 5.73 9.27 -22.68
C SER A 20 6.79 9.68 -23.69
N CYS A 21 7.60 8.72 -24.15
CA CYS A 21 8.61 8.94 -25.18
C CYS A 21 8.83 7.69 -26.03
N GLU A 22 9.49 7.88 -27.17
CA GLU A 22 9.85 6.81 -28.10
C GLU A 22 11.38 6.61 -28.06
N ILE A 23 11.83 5.38 -27.88
CA ILE A 23 13.24 5.02 -27.99
C ILE A 23 13.49 4.49 -29.40
N ALA A 24 14.44 5.11 -30.11
CA ALA A 24 14.80 4.70 -31.45
C ALA A 24 15.35 3.25 -31.48
N PRO A 25 15.16 2.52 -32.60
CA PRO A 25 15.71 1.17 -32.75
C PRO A 25 17.21 1.14 -32.47
N GLY A 26 17.68 0.11 -31.74
CA GLY A 26 19.09 -0.06 -31.40
C GLY A 26 19.62 0.88 -30.30
N ARG A 27 18.79 1.76 -29.73
CA ARG A 27 19.16 2.60 -28.57
C ARG A 27 18.64 2.06 -27.22
N LEU A 28 17.75 1.07 -27.23
CA LEU A 28 17.32 0.40 -26.01
C LEU A 28 18.37 -0.66 -25.63
N ILE A 29 19.10 -0.40 -24.55
CA ILE A 29 20.17 -1.30 -24.06
C ILE A 29 19.59 -2.38 -23.16
N ALA A 30 18.65 -2.03 -22.28
CA ALA A 30 18.01 -2.95 -21.35
C ALA A 30 16.62 -2.45 -20.96
N TRP A 31 15.75 -3.39 -20.59
CA TRP A 31 14.43 -3.14 -20.03
C TRP A 31 14.29 -3.90 -18.72
N HIS A 32 13.97 -3.19 -17.64
CA HIS A 32 13.71 -3.79 -16.33
C HIS A 32 12.20 -3.75 -16.09
N GLU A 33 11.58 -4.93 -16.17
CA GLU A 33 10.16 -5.06 -15.89
C GLU A 33 9.93 -5.09 -14.37
N ALA A 34 8.89 -4.38 -13.92
CA ALA A 34 8.48 -4.44 -12.53
C ALA A 34 7.90 -5.84 -12.22
N PRO A 35 8.01 -6.33 -10.98
CA PRO A 35 7.30 -7.53 -10.57
C PRO A 35 5.80 -7.42 -10.84
N ALA A 36 5.17 -8.56 -11.13
CA ALA A 36 3.73 -8.61 -11.29
C ALA A 36 3.03 -8.10 -10.00
N PRO A 37 1.92 -7.36 -10.12
CA PRO A 37 1.10 -7.00 -8.98
C PRO A 37 0.63 -8.23 -8.20
N LEU A 38 0.38 -8.06 -6.90
CA LEU A 38 -0.25 -9.11 -6.10
C LEU A 38 -1.66 -9.39 -6.64
N SER A 39 -1.98 -10.67 -6.84
CA SER A 39 -3.31 -11.09 -7.28
C SER A 39 -4.37 -10.88 -6.20
N ASP A 40 -3.98 -11.00 -4.93
CA ASP A 40 -4.85 -10.78 -3.78
C ASP A 40 -4.06 -10.04 -2.67
N PRO A 41 -4.12 -8.70 -2.66
CA PRO A 41 -3.49 -7.90 -1.62
C PRO A 41 -4.07 -8.16 -0.22
N VAL A 42 -5.35 -8.55 -0.12
CA VAL A 42 -6.02 -8.80 1.17
C VAL A 42 -5.40 -10.02 1.83
N GLU A 43 -5.35 -11.15 1.12
CA GLU A 43 -4.74 -12.39 1.61
C GLU A 43 -3.24 -12.23 1.88
N ALA A 44 -2.53 -11.46 1.05
CA ALA A 44 -1.11 -11.19 1.27
C ALA A 44 -0.85 -10.43 2.59
N VAL A 45 -1.65 -9.39 2.89
CA VAL A 45 -1.54 -8.68 4.16
C VAL A 45 -1.92 -9.60 5.31
N ARG A 46 -3.04 -10.30 5.23
CA ARG A 46 -3.50 -11.23 6.26
C ARG A 46 -2.44 -12.25 6.66
N ARG A 47 -1.84 -12.92 5.66
CA ARG A 47 -0.75 -13.89 5.88
C ARG A 47 0.45 -13.25 6.57
N SER A 48 0.80 -12.02 6.18
CA SER A 48 1.92 -11.29 6.77
C SER A 48 1.66 -10.94 8.25
N LEU A 49 0.40 -10.65 8.63
CA LEU A 49 0.02 -10.41 10.02
C LEU A 49 -0.04 -11.70 10.86
N GLN A 50 -0.38 -12.83 10.24
CA GLN A 50 -0.44 -14.15 10.90
C GLN A 50 0.92 -14.82 11.05
N SER A 51 1.88 -14.52 10.18
CA SER A 51 3.22 -15.11 10.19
C SER A 51 4.28 -14.03 9.91
N PRO A 52 4.42 -13.02 10.78
CA PRO A 52 5.41 -11.98 10.59
C PRO A 52 6.83 -12.54 10.74
N LEU A 53 7.79 -11.91 10.07
CA LEU A 53 9.21 -12.27 10.18
C LEU A 53 9.72 -11.82 11.54
N ASP A 54 10.34 -12.73 12.30
CA ASP A 54 11.01 -12.47 13.58
C ASP A 54 10.12 -11.89 14.72
N PHE A 55 8.80 -11.91 14.55
CA PHE A 55 7.83 -11.48 15.54
C PHE A 55 6.72 -12.51 15.71
N PRO A 56 6.00 -12.52 16.85
CA PRO A 56 4.80 -13.32 16.98
C PRO A 56 3.67 -12.78 16.07
N PRO A 57 2.67 -13.62 15.73
CA PRO A 57 1.47 -13.18 15.04
C PRO A 57 0.86 -11.95 15.72
N LEU A 58 0.31 -11.02 14.94
CA LEU A 58 -0.21 -9.77 15.51
C LEU A 58 -1.35 -10.02 16.51
N THR A 59 -2.13 -11.09 16.31
CA THR A 59 -3.11 -11.55 17.29
C THR A 59 -2.46 -11.75 18.65
N ASP A 60 -1.28 -12.34 18.74
CA ASP A 60 -0.65 -12.68 20.04
C ASP A 60 -0.03 -11.46 20.73
N VAL A 61 0.01 -10.31 20.06
CA VAL A 61 0.53 -9.05 20.58
C VAL A 61 -0.56 -8.18 21.19
N PHE A 62 -1.78 -8.21 20.63
CA PHE A 62 -2.87 -7.33 21.06
C PHE A 62 -3.70 -7.93 22.19
N TYR A 63 -3.96 -7.11 23.21
CA TYR A 63 -4.78 -7.44 24.38
C TYR A 63 -5.93 -6.45 24.56
N PRO A 64 -7.09 -6.90 25.09
CA PRO A 64 -8.20 -6.00 25.39
C PRO A 64 -7.77 -4.81 26.25
N GLY A 65 -8.09 -3.60 25.78
CA GLY A 65 -7.72 -2.34 26.43
C GLY A 65 -6.42 -1.71 25.93
N ASP A 66 -5.69 -2.36 25.02
CA ASP A 66 -4.53 -1.76 24.36
C ASP A 66 -4.93 -0.53 23.55
N ARG A 67 -4.04 0.47 23.55
CA ARG A 67 -4.13 1.64 22.68
C ARG A 67 -3.14 1.51 21.54
N ILE A 68 -3.67 1.48 20.32
CA ILE A 68 -2.93 1.13 19.12
C ILE A 68 -2.75 2.37 18.27
N VAL A 69 -1.52 2.62 17.83
CA VAL A 69 -1.22 3.66 16.83
C VAL A 69 -0.65 2.99 15.59
N LEU A 70 -1.36 3.10 14.47
CA LEU A 70 -0.87 2.68 13.16
C LEU A 70 -0.21 3.87 12.48
N ALA A 71 1.12 3.91 12.51
CA ALA A 71 1.91 4.88 11.74
C ALA A 71 1.88 4.49 10.26
N LEU A 72 1.21 5.29 9.44
CA LEU A 72 0.93 4.99 8.04
C LEU A 72 1.54 6.06 7.12
N ASP A 73 2.54 5.68 6.33
CA ASP A 73 3.10 6.61 5.34
C ASP A 73 2.07 6.99 4.28
N ARG A 74 2.14 8.23 3.79
CA ARG A 74 1.24 8.80 2.77
C ARG A 74 1.31 8.09 1.42
N SER A 75 2.41 7.38 1.16
CA SER A 75 2.71 6.73 -0.10
C SER A 75 2.53 5.21 -0.04
N THR A 76 2.03 4.69 1.10
CA THR A 76 1.73 3.26 1.28
C THR A 76 0.71 2.80 0.23
N PRO A 77 1.07 1.87 -0.67
CA PRO A 77 0.13 1.28 -1.61
C PRO A 77 -0.96 0.52 -0.86
N GLU A 78 -2.18 0.51 -1.39
CA GLU A 78 -3.29 -0.24 -0.80
C GLU A 78 -3.52 0.09 0.70
N ALA A 79 -3.27 1.32 1.11
CA ALA A 79 -3.35 1.77 2.51
C ALA A 79 -4.66 1.37 3.21
N ALA A 80 -5.81 1.52 2.53
CA ALA A 80 -7.10 1.13 3.07
C ALA A 80 -7.23 -0.39 3.30
N THR A 81 -6.60 -1.20 2.44
CA THR A 81 -6.54 -2.65 2.60
C THR A 81 -5.70 -3.03 3.81
N VAL A 82 -4.54 -2.39 3.98
CA VAL A 82 -3.67 -2.63 5.13
C VAL A 82 -4.38 -2.27 6.44
N VAL A 83 -5.01 -1.10 6.49
CA VAL A 83 -5.75 -0.63 7.66
C VAL A 83 -6.91 -1.56 8.00
N ALA A 84 -7.67 -2.01 7.01
CA ALA A 84 -8.79 -2.94 7.21
C ALA A 84 -8.33 -4.29 7.78
N GLU A 85 -7.24 -4.87 7.26
CA GLU A 85 -6.75 -6.16 7.78
C GLU A 85 -6.10 -6.04 9.17
N VAL A 86 -5.50 -4.89 9.51
CA VAL A 86 -5.06 -4.61 10.89
C VAL A 86 -6.27 -4.45 11.82
N TRP A 87 -7.29 -3.70 11.40
CA TRP A 87 -8.53 -3.52 12.17
C TRP A 87 -9.22 -4.86 12.45
N ARG A 88 -9.26 -5.77 11.47
CA ARG A 88 -9.79 -7.13 11.65
C ARG A 88 -9.14 -7.85 12.84
N VAL A 89 -7.83 -7.70 13.02
CA VAL A 89 -7.10 -8.27 14.17
C VAL A 89 -7.43 -7.54 15.48
N CYS A 90 -7.58 -6.22 15.44
CA CYS A 90 -8.04 -5.42 16.58
C CYS A 90 -9.43 -5.88 17.07
N GLU A 91 -10.36 -6.06 16.14
CA GLU A 91 -11.73 -6.53 16.42
C GLU A 91 -11.73 -7.93 17.04
N GLU A 92 -10.97 -8.87 16.47
CA GLU A 92 -10.77 -10.23 17.03
C GLU A 92 -10.25 -10.21 18.48
N ARG A 93 -9.52 -9.14 18.86
CA ARG A 93 -8.97 -8.94 20.21
C ARG A 93 -9.78 -7.98 21.07
N SER A 94 -11.00 -7.65 20.66
CA SER A 94 -11.91 -6.76 21.40
C SER A 94 -11.32 -5.38 21.70
N ILE A 95 -10.45 -4.90 20.80
CA ILE A 95 -9.98 -3.51 20.83
C ILE A 95 -11.10 -2.63 20.30
N ARG A 96 -11.38 -1.53 21.01
CA ARG A 96 -12.45 -0.62 20.63
C ARG A 96 -11.96 0.38 19.59
N PRO A 97 -12.82 0.88 18.69
CA PRO A 97 -12.42 1.86 17.68
C PRO A 97 -11.74 3.10 18.28
N GLU A 98 -12.24 3.58 19.43
CA GLU A 98 -11.69 4.77 20.11
C GLU A 98 -10.26 4.58 20.65
N ASP A 99 -9.79 3.33 20.77
CA ASP A 99 -8.44 3.00 21.23
C ASP A 99 -7.46 2.83 20.05
N VAL A 100 -7.92 2.98 18.79
CA VAL A 100 -7.08 2.87 17.58
C VAL A 100 -6.92 4.23 16.90
N CYS A 101 -5.68 4.62 16.65
CA CYS A 101 -5.33 5.85 15.94
C CYS A 101 -4.53 5.53 14.67
N VAL A 102 -5.02 6.00 13.51
CA VAL A 102 -4.24 5.98 12.26
C VAL A 102 -3.51 7.31 12.11
N LEU A 103 -2.20 7.30 12.25
CA LEU A 103 -1.35 8.49 12.18
C LEU A 103 -0.66 8.56 10.82
N GLN A 104 -0.98 9.59 10.03
CA GLN A 104 -0.30 9.88 8.78
C GLN A 104 0.57 11.15 8.90
N PRO A 105 1.78 11.17 8.32
CA PRO A 105 2.64 12.34 8.42
C PRO A 105 2.06 13.55 7.68
N ALA A 106 2.29 14.73 8.24
CA ALA A 106 1.92 15.99 7.61
C ALA A 106 2.71 16.21 6.31
N ALA A 107 2.11 16.90 5.33
CA ALA A 107 2.80 17.28 4.10
C ALA A 107 2.47 18.72 3.72
N LEU A 108 3.51 19.54 3.57
CA LEU A 108 3.39 20.97 3.26
C LEU A 108 2.95 21.26 1.82
N ARG A 109 3.20 20.32 0.88
CA ARG A 109 3.00 20.53 -0.58
C ARG A 109 2.28 19.37 -1.28
N ARG A 110 1.70 18.41 -0.54
CA ARG A 110 0.95 17.31 -1.15
C ARG A 110 -0.55 17.56 -1.01
N GLY A 111 -1.30 17.14 -2.03
CA GLY A 111 -2.76 17.18 -2.01
C GLY A 111 -3.39 16.26 -0.95
N PRO A 112 -4.72 16.29 -0.83
CA PRO A 112 -5.47 15.44 0.09
C PRO A 112 -5.17 13.96 -0.18
N LEU A 113 -5.16 13.16 0.89
CA LEU A 113 -5.01 11.72 0.78
C LEU A 113 -6.39 11.08 0.65
N PRO A 114 -6.52 9.96 -0.08
CA PRO A 114 -7.63 9.05 0.11
C PRO A 114 -7.74 8.68 1.59
N ASP A 115 -8.97 8.62 2.12
CA ASP A 115 -9.18 8.21 3.51
C ASP A 115 -8.68 6.75 3.68
N PRO A 116 -7.66 6.51 4.52
CA PRO A 116 -7.14 5.17 4.75
C PRO A 116 -8.14 4.27 5.48
N ARG A 117 -9.28 4.79 5.95
CA ARG A 117 -10.36 4.04 6.60
C ARG A 117 -11.48 3.63 5.65
N SER A 118 -11.37 3.95 4.36
CA SER A 118 -12.45 3.72 3.37
C SER A 118 -12.90 2.27 3.16
N LYS A 119 -12.21 1.30 3.75
CA LYS A 119 -12.59 -0.13 3.74
C LYS A 119 -13.01 -0.67 5.13
N LEU A 120 -13.10 0.19 6.14
CA LEU A 120 -13.64 -0.19 7.45
C LEU A 120 -15.18 -0.21 7.43
N PRO A 121 -15.83 -0.91 8.36
CA PRO A 121 -17.27 -0.78 8.60
C PRO A 121 -17.67 0.67 8.92
N ASP A 122 -18.91 1.04 8.61
CA ASP A 122 -19.41 2.42 8.79
C ASP A 122 -19.53 2.86 10.27
N ASP A 123 -19.57 1.89 11.19
CA ASP A 123 -19.70 2.09 12.63
C ASP A 123 -18.36 2.19 13.38
N VAL A 124 -17.23 2.23 12.64
CA VAL A 124 -15.86 2.26 13.16
C VAL A 124 -15.15 3.58 12.87
#